data_AF-A0A3B9NPL5-F1
#
_entry.id   AF-A0A3B9NPL5-F1
#
_cell.length_a   1.000
_cell.length_b   1.000
_cell.length_c   1.000
_cell.angle_alpha   90.00
_cell.angle_beta   90.00
_cell.angle_gamma   90.00
#
_symmetry.space_group_name_H-M   'P 1'
#
loop_
_entity.id
_entity.type
_entity.pdbx_description
1 polymer ?
#
loop_
_entity_poly.entity_id
_entity_poly.type
_entity_poly.pdbx_seq_one_letter_code
_entity_poly.pdbx_strand_id
1 'polypeptide(L)'
;CSSYRIGSSTAIEILGGEADQVLHRDDTIYPMRIPGVELQIGVMWALDDFTIENGATRVVPGSQDLRDIEAISEADIIQAVMPKGSVLFYLGSTVHGGGANHTENPRRGLITTYSLGWLRSEENHFLTVPREVADSYPETVRRLMGYWP
;
A
#
# COMPACT_ATOMS: atom_id res chain seq x y z
N CYS A 1 12.18 -14.66 6.06
CA CYS A 1 12.85 -14.06 4.88
C CYS A 1 13.96 -13.13 5.37
N SER A 2 15.13 -13.11 4.74
CA SER A 2 16.23 -12.19 5.10
C SER A 2 16.33 -10.94 4.22
N SER A 3 15.49 -10.83 3.18
CA SER A 3 15.46 -9.69 2.26
C SER A 3 14.02 -9.28 1.90
N TYR A 4 13.85 -8.00 1.58
CA TYR A 4 12.61 -7.44 1.05
C TYR A 4 12.96 -6.40 -0.02
N ARG A 5 12.02 -6.13 -0.91
CA ARG A 5 12.18 -5.21 -2.05
C ARG A 5 10.93 -4.35 -2.19
N ILE A 6 11.03 -3.25 -2.92
CA ILE A 6 9.85 -2.47 -3.32
C ILE A 6 9.00 -3.35 -4.24
N GLY A 7 7.73 -3.50 -3.91
CA GLY A 7 6.72 -4.16 -4.74
C GLY A 7 6.23 -3.21 -5.83
N SER A 8 5.79 -2.02 -5.44
CA SER A 8 5.33 -0.92 -6.29
C SER A 8 5.41 0.40 -5.52
N SER A 9 5.49 1.51 -6.26
CA SER A 9 5.30 2.86 -5.71
C SER A 9 4.31 3.65 -6.55
N THR A 10 3.16 3.97 -5.97
CA THR A 10 2.03 4.57 -6.71
C THR A 10 1.54 5.83 -6.00
N ALA A 11 1.53 6.95 -6.72
CA ALA A 11 0.84 8.15 -6.28
C ALA A 11 -0.66 7.99 -6.55
N ILE A 12 -1.48 8.32 -5.56
CA ILE A 12 -2.95 8.23 -5.63
C ILE A 12 -3.51 9.62 -5.35
N GLU A 13 -4.40 10.09 -6.21
CA GLU A 13 -5.18 11.30 -6.00
C GLU A 13 -6.66 10.91 -5.99
N ILE A 14 -7.35 11.10 -4.87
CA ILE A 14 -8.80 10.90 -4.75
C ILE A 14 -9.47 12.26 -4.94
N LEU A 15 -10.20 12.43 -6.03
CA LEU A 15 -10.83 13.71 -6.38
C LEU A 15 -12.09 13.97 -5.53
N GLY A 16 -12.50 15.23 -5.45
CA GLY A 16 -13.74 15.61 -4.77
C GLY A 16 -14.96 14.92 -5.40
N GLY A 17 -15.79 14.30 -4.57
CA GLY A 17 -16.97 13.55 -4.98
C GLY A 17 -16.72 12.09 -5.38
N GLU A 18 -15.48 11.60 -5.37
CA GLU A 18 -15.22 10.17 -5.60
C GLU A 18 -15.76 9.31 -4.45
N ALA A 19 -16.32 8.16 -4.81
CA ALA A 19 -16.91 7.20 -3.87
C ALA A 19 -15.84 6.34 -3.20
N ASP A 20 -16.25 5.59 -2.17
CA ASP A 20 -15.39 4.59 -1.55
C ASP A 20 -14.83 3.62 -2.59
N GLN A 21 -13.54 3.31 -2.47
CA GLN A 21 -12.96 2.19 -3.17
C GLN A 21 -13.55 0.88 -2.63
N VAL A 22 -13.66 -0.12 -3.50
CA VAL A 22 -13.99 -1.48 -3.08
C VAL A 22 -12.92 -1.96 -2.10
N LEU A 23 -13.35 -2.55 -0.99
CA LEU A 23 -12.43 -3.14 -0.02
C LEU A 23 -11.63 -4.28 -0.67
N HIS A 24 -10.32 -4.27 -0.47
CA HIS A 24 -9.41 -5.23 -1.10
C HIS A 24 -8.20 -5.54 -0.20
N ARG A 25 -7.38 -6.47 -0.67
CA ARG A 25 -6.08 -6.84 -0.11
C ARG A 25 -5.03 -6.67 -1.20
N ASP A 26 -3.91 -6.05 -0.88
CA ASP A 26 -2.86 -5.74 -1.85
C ASP A 26 -2.06 -6.98 -2.27
N ASP A 27 -1.95 -7.97 -1.38
CA ASP A 27 -1.18 -9.18 -1.62
C ASP A 27 -1.92 -10.20 -2.53
N THR A 28 -3.07 -9.84 -3.10
CA THR A 28 -3.87 -10.69 -4.02
C THR A 28 -3.22 -10.87 -5.39
N ILE A 29 -2.22 -10.05 -5.73
CA ILE A 29 -1.38 -10.24 -6.91
C ILE A 29 -0.60 -11.57 -6.86
N TYR A 30 -0.38 -12.11 -5.67
CA TYR A 30 0.23 -13.41 -5.47
C TYR A 30 -0.86 -14.48 -5.40
N PRO A 31 -0.88 -15.46 -6.32
CA PRO A 31 -1.99 -16.42 -6.45
C PRO A 31 -1.94 -17.52 -5.37
N MET A 32 -1.25 -17.30 -4.25
CA MET A 32 -1.06 -18.27 -3.19
C MET A 32 -1.06 -17.62 -1.82
N ARG A 33 -1.49 -18.38 -0.82
CA ARG A 33 -1.43 -18.00 0.59
C ARG A 33 -0.57 -19.00 1.33
N ILE A 34 0.29 -18.49 2.22
CA ILE A 34 1.09 -19.31 3.11
C ILE A 34 0.67 -18.93 4.54
N PRO A 35 0.02 -19.83 5.30
CA PRO A 35 -0.43 -19.53 6.64
C PRO A 35 0.70 -18.99 7.53
N GLY A 36 0.45 -17.86 8.20
CA GLY A 36 1.43 -17.20 9.07
C GLY A 36 2.55 -16.44 8.36
N VAL A 37 2.48 -16.30 7.03
CA VAL A 37 3.46 -15.53 6.24
C VAL A 37 2.76 -14.38 5.56
N GLU A 38 3.20 -13.16 5.90
CA GLU A 38 2.82 -11.97 5.16
C GLU A 38 3.74 -11.80 3.94
N LEU A 39 3.14 -11.67 2.76
CA LEU A 39 3.90 -11.55 1.50
C LEU A 39 4.30 -10.10 1.22
N GLN A 40 3.56 -9.13 1.76
CA GLN A 40 3.71 -7.72 1.44
C GLN A 40 3.35 -6.81 2.61
N ILE A 41 3.91 -5.61 2.67
CA ILE A 41 3.50 -4.54 3.58
C ILE A 41 3.22 -3.30 2.73
N GLY A 42 2.10 -2.64 2.98
CA GLY A 42 1.77 -1.33 2.43
C GLY A 42 2.21 -0.21 3.37
N VAL A 43 2.82 0.82 2.80
CA VAL A 43 3.25 2.05 3.49
C VAL A 43 2.61 3.24 2.79
N MET A 44 1.48 3.71 3.33
CA MET A 44 0.69 4.83 2.78
C MET A 44 1.13 6.14 3.42
N TRP A 45 1.79 7.00 2.65
CA TRP A 45 2.18 8.34 3.04
C TRP A 45 1.04 9.33 2.76
N ALA A 46 0.66 10.10 3.77
CA ALA A 46 -0.25 11.23 3.62
C ALA A 46 0.50 12.42 2.99
N LEU A 47 0.21 12.76 1.72
CA LEU A 47 0.79 13.94 1.08
C LEU A 47 -0.03 15.22 1.36
N ASP A 48 -1.27 15.03 1.81
CA ASP A 48 -2.19 16.02 2.37
C ASP A 48 -2.71 15.50 3.73
N ASP A 49 -3.45 16.33 4.48
CA ASP A 49 -4.16 15.82 5.66
C ASP A 49 -5.21 14.78 5.26
N PHE A 50 -5.21 13.63 5.93
CA PHE A 50 -6.23 12.61 5.78
C PHE A 50 -7.26 12.81 6.91
N THR A 51 -8.50 13.06 6.52
CA THR A 51 -9.65 13.31 7.40
C THR A 51 -10.78 12.36 7.04
N ILE A 52 -11.79 12.25 7.90
CA ILE A 52 -12.98 11.44 7.61
C ILE A 52 -13.64 11.97 6.34
N GLU A 53 -13.77 13.29 6.24
CA GLU A 53 -14.52 14.00 5.22
C GLU A 53 -13.86 13.92 3.83
N ASN A 54 -12.53 13.92 3.76
CA ASN A 54 -11.80 13.88 2.48
C ASN A 54 -11.33 12.47 2.07
N GLY A 55 -11.85 11.42 2.70
CA GLY A 55 -11.60 10.06 2.29
C GLY A 55 -10.29 9.46 2.81
N ALA A 56 -9.98 9.68 4.10
CA ALA A 56 -8.92 8.92 4.78
C ALA A 56 -9.08 7.41 4.53
N THR A 57 -7.95 6.71 4.40
CA THR A 57 -7.91 5.29 4.08
C THR A 57 -8.76 4.49 5.08
N ARG A 58 -9.70 3.71 4.57
CA ARG A 58 -10.53 2.76 5.31
C ARG A 58 -9.72 1.49 5.55
N VAL A 59 -9.67 1.03 6.79
CA VAL A 59 -8.90 -0.13 7.24
C VAL A 59 -9.80 -1.00 8.11
N VAL A 60 -9.67 -2.33 7.99
CA VAL A 60 -10.37 -3.29 8.85
C VAL A 60 -9.34 -3.95 9.76
N PRO A 61 -9.18 -3.51 11.01
CA PRO A 61 -8.20 -4.08 11.94
C PRO A 61 -8.47 -5.56 12.20
N GLY A 62 -7.42 -6.40 12.21
CA GLY A 62 -7.56 -7.84 12.46
C GLY A 62 -8.05 -8.68 11.28
N SER A 63 -8.29 -8.08 10.10
CA SER A 63 -8.79 -8.77 8.89
C SER A 63 -7.75 -9.64 8.17
N GLN A 64 -6.56 -9.79 8.74
CA GLN A 64 -5.49 -10.66 8.22
C GLN A 64 -5.79 -12.15 8.41
N ASP A 65 -6.90 -12.48 9.09
CA ASP A 65 -7.42 -13.84 9.24
C ASP A 65 -8.05 -14.42 7.97
N LEU A 66 -7.96 -13.69 6.85
CA LEU A 66 -8.41 -14.09 5.52
C LEU A 66 -9.91 -14.39 5.44
N ARG A 67 -10.71 -13.81 6.35
CA ARG A 67 -12.17 -13.84 6.23
C ARG A 67 -12.64 -13.24 4.90
N ASP A 68 -13.84 -13.66 4.50
CA ASP A 68 -14.48 -13.16 3.29
C ASP A 68 -14.67 -11.64 3.37
N ILE A 69 -14.38 -10.90 2.30
CA ILE A 69 -14.46 -9.43 2.33
C ILE A 69 -15.92 -9.00 2.44
N GLU A 70 -16.81 -9.76 1.81
CA GLU A 70 -18.25 -9.60 1.81
C GLU A 70 -18.87 -9.78 3.21
N ALA A 71 -18.15 -10.40 4.14
CA ALA A 71 -18.57 -10.55 5.52
C ALA A 71 -18.19 -9.36 6.42
N ILE A 72 -17.45 -8.38 5.90
CA ILE A 72 -17.02 -7.20 6.64
C ILE A 72 -18.16 -6.20 6.69
N SER A 73 -18.48 -5.75 7.90
CA SER A 73 -19.49 -4.72 8.11
C SER A 73 -18.85 -3.33 8.16
N GLU A 74 -19.64 -2.29 7.91
CA GLU A 74 -19.18 -0.90 8.08
C GLU A 74 -18.70 -0.60 9.52
N ALA A 75 -19.22 -1.32 10.52
CA ALA A 75 -18.80 -1.16 11.91
C ALA A 75 -17.39 -1.69 12.19
N ASP A 76 -16.86 -2.57 11.33
CA ASP A 76 -15.50 -3.11 11.44
C ASP A 76 -14.44 -2.17 10.82
N ILE A 77 -14.90 -1.13 10.10
CA ILE A 77 -14.05 -0.24 9.32
C ILE A 77 -13.69 0.99 10.15
N ILE A 78 -12.41 1.31 10.19
CA ILE A 78 -11.89 2.57 10.73
C ILE A 78 -11.21 3.37 9.62
N GLN A 79 -11.27 4.70 9.72
CA GLN A 79 -10.50 5.56 8.83
C GLN A 79 -9.19 6.00 9.50
N ALA A 80 -8.08 5.87 8.78
CA ALA A 80 -6.76 6.32 9.21
C ALA A 80 -6.63 7.85 9.06
N VAL A 81 -7.29 8.58 9.95
CA VAL A 81 -7.19 10.04 10.06
C VAL A 81 -5.79 10.40 10.55
N MET A 82 -5.06 11.18 9.76
CA MET A 82 -3.68 11.55 10.07
C MET A 82 -3.26 12.83 9.35
N PRO A 83 -2.43 13.69 9.98
CA PRO A 83 -1.93 14.90 9.33
C PRO A 83 -0.95 14.58 8.21
N LYS A 84 -0.78 15.52 7.29
CA LYS A 84 0.21 15.49 6.21
C LYS A 84 1.59 15.11 6.73
N GLY A 85 2.25 14.21 6.01
CA GLY A 85 3.55 13.64 6.36
C GLY A 85 3.48 12.42 7.27
N SER A 86 2.30 12.07 7.79
CA SER A 86 2.09 10.83 8.53
C SER A 86 2.12 9.61 7.61
N VAL A 87 2.31 8.44 8.21
CA VAL A 87 2.40 7.16 7.50
C VAL A 87 1.50 6.13 8.16
N LEU A 88 0.67 5.47 7.35
CA LEU A 88 -0.07 4.27 7.73
C LEU A 88 0.68 3.04 7.24
N PHE A 89 0.99 2.13 8.16
CA PHE A 89 1.51 0.80 7.85
C PHE A 89 0.38 -0.23 7.94
N TYR A 90 0.27 -1.10 6.95
CA TYR A 90 -0.64 -2.25 6.99
C TYR A 90 -0.02 -3.46 6.30
N LEU A 91 -0.38 -4.65 6.77
CA LEU A 91 0.01 -5.90 6.11
C LEU A 91 -0.76 -6.04 4.80
N GLY A 92 -0.17 -6.61 3.76
CA GLY A 92 -0.81 -6.78 2.45
C GLY A 92 -2.09 -7.62 2.50
N SER A 93 -2.20 -8.51 3.49
CA SER A 93 -3.41 -9.27 3.83
C SER A 93 -4.51 -8.47 4.56
N THR A 94 -4.22 -7.25 4.99
CA THR A 94 -5.18 -6.36 5.69
C THR A 94 -6.20 -5.83 4.68
N VAL A 95 -7.48 -6.00 4.96
CA VAL A 95 -8.55 -5.43 4.15
C VAL A 95 -8.60 -3.93 4.36
N HIS A 96 -8.58 -3.19 3.25
CA HIS A 96 -8.57 -1.74 3.23
C HIS A 96 -9.10 -1.17 1.90
N GLY A 97 -9.23 0.15 1.83
CA GLY A 97 -9.57 0.89 0.61
C GLY A 97 -9.53 2.40 0.82
N GLY A 98 -9.43 3.19 -0.24
CA GLY A 98 -9.64 4.65 -0.17
C GLY A 98 -11.07 4.98 0.28
N GLY A 99 -11.22 5.95 1.18
CA GLY A 99 -12.54 6.45 1.57
C GLY A 99 -13.11 7.43 0.55
N ALA A 100 -14.43 7.57 0.54
CA ALA A 100 -15.11 8.58 -0.26
C ALA A 100 -14.66 9.99 0.12
N ASN A 101 -14.42 10.84 -0.87
CA ASN A 101 -14.04 12.23 -0.66
C ASN A 101 -15.27 13.12 -0.81
N HIS A 102 -15.81 13.61 0.30
CA HIS A 102 -16.97 14.49 0.35
C HIS A 102 -16.61 15.98 0.27
N THR A 103 -15.33 16.31 0.07
CA THR A 103 -14.85 17.68 -0.11
C THR A 103 -14.73 18.05 -1.58
N GLU A 104 -14.46 19.33 -1.88
CA GLU A 104 -14.21 19.79 -3.25
C GLU A 104 -12.75 19.60 -3.69
N ASN A 105 -11.82 19.41 -2.74
CA ASN A 105 -10.38 19.36 -3.02
C ASN A 105 -9.90 17.91 -3.13
N PRO A 106 -8.89 17.62 -3.97
CA PRO A 106 -8.29 16.30 -4.03
C PRO A 106 -7.54 15.96 -2.74
N ARG A 107 -7.46 14.66 -2.43
CA ARG A 107 -6.65 14.11 -1.33
C ARG A 107 -5.58 13.18 -1.88
N ARG A 108 -4.30 13.55 -1.70
CA ARG A 108 -3.16 12.83 -2.29
C ARG A 108 -2.44 11.94 -1.29
N GLY A 109 -2.12 10.74 -1.73
CA GLY A 109 -1.27 9.79 -1.01
C GLY A 109 -0.20 9.20 -1.90
N LEU A 110 0.85 8.65 -1.28
CA LEU A 110 1.84 7.81 -1.96
C LEU A 110 1.88 6.46 -1.24
N ILE A 111 1.48 5.41 -1.94
CA ILE A 111 1.62 4.04 -1.44
C ILE A 111 2.93 3.46 -1.96
N THR A 112 3.80 3.04 -1.05
CA THR A 112 4.93 2.17 -1.37
C THR A 112 4.67 0.81 -0.75
N THR A 113 4.66 -0.22 -1.57
CA THR A 113 4.55 -1.59 -1.10
C THR A 113 5.94 -2.21 -1.00
N TYR A 114 6.14 -3.07 -0.02
CA TYR A 114 7.35 -3.87 0.13
C TYR A 114 6.99 -5.34 0.15
N SER A 115 7.60 -6.15 -0.70
CA SER A 115 7.37 -7.59 -0.77
C SER A 115 8.60 -8.38 -0.34
N LEU A 116 8.39 -9.65 0.00
CA LEU A 116 9.49 -10.58 0.29
C LEU A 116 10.43 -10.66 -0.92
N GLY A 117 11.75 -10.67 -0.70
CA GLY A 117 12.73 -10.52 -1.79
C GLY A 117 12.76 -11.64 -2.84
N TRP A 118 12.10 -12.77 -2.57
CA TRP A 118 11.92 -13.89 -3.51
C TRP A 118 10.63 -13.80 -4.34
N LEU A 119 9.77 -12.83 -4.06
CA LEU A 119 8.58 -12.55 -4.84
C LEU A 119 8.91 -11.65 -6.02
N ARG A 120 8.14 -11.79 -7.10
CA ARG A 120 8.13 -10.83 -8.20
C ARG A 120 7.46 -9.54 -7.71
N SER A 121 8.09 -8.39 -7.94
CA SER A 121 7.50 -7.08 -7.71
C SER A 121 6.49 -6.74 -8.81
N GLU A 122 5.47 -5.95 -8.47
CA GLU A 122 4.47 -5.44 -9.41
C GLU A 122 5.13 -4.45 -10.39
N GLU A 123 5.96 -3.56 -9.87
CA GLU A 123 6.84 -2.70 -10.66
C GLU A 123 8.23 -3.34 -10.84
N ASN A 124 8.77 -3.30 -12.05
CA ASN A 124 10.09 -3.85 -12.36
C ASN A 124 11.13 -2.75 -12.61
N HIS A 125 11.81 -2.33 -11.55
CA HIS A 125 12.84 -1.29 -11.65
C HIS A 125 14.01 -1.65 -12.57
N PHE A 126 14.34 -2.94 -12.75
CA PHE A 126 15.40 -3.35 -13.69
C PHE A 126 15.14 -2.95 -15.14
N LEU A 127 13.87 -2.80 -15.52
CA LEU A 127 13.47 -2.40 -16.86
C LEU A 127 13.29 -0.89 -17.00
N THR A 128 12.98 -0.19 -15.91
CA THR A 128 12.66 1.25 -15.92
C THR A 128 13.82 2.13 -15.48
N VAL A 129 14.81 1.59 -14.76
CA VAL A 129 15.98 2.32 -14.27
C VAL A 129 17.26 1.74 -14.88
N PRO A 130 18.00 2.50 -15.69
CA PRO A 130 19.30 2.04 -16.20
C PRO A 130 20.27 1.72 -15.05
N ARG A 131 21.13 0.71 -15.25
CA ARG A 131 22.08 0.24 -14.22
C ARG A 131 22.99 1.37 -13.71
N GLU A 132 23.48 2.21 -14.60
CA GLU A 132 24.31 3.38 -14.26
C GLU A 132 23.61 4.38 -13.33
N VAL A 133 22.29 4.57 -13.49
CA VAL A 133 21.48 5.42 -12.61
C VAL A 133 21.30 4.72 -11.27
N ALA A 134 20.96 3.43 -11.27
CA ALA A 134 20.80 2.66 -10.05
C ALA A 134 22.08 2.67 -9.21
N ASP A 135 23.26 2.50 -9.83
CA ASP A 135 24.57 2.49 -9.17
C ASP A 135 24.93 3.81 -8.47
N SER A 136 24.26 4.93 -8.83
CA SER A 136 24.43 6.22 -8.14
C SER A 136 23.69 6.30 -6.79
N TYR A 137 22.74 5.39 -6.52
CA TYR A 137 21.97 5.38 -5.28
C TYR A 137 22.72 4.65 -4.14
N PRO A 138 22.42 4.99 -2.87
CA PRO A 138 22.90 4.25 -1.71
C PRO A 138 22.61 2.75 -1.81
N GLU A 139 23.49 1.91 -1.25
CA GLU A 139 23.34 0.44 -1.28
C GLU A 139 21.95 -0.01 -0.82
N THR A 140 21.42 0.57 0.26
CA THR A 140 20.08 0.24 0.77
C THR A 140 18.99 0.46 -0.27
N VAL A 141 19.04 1.56 -1.02
CA VAL A 141 18.06 1.87 -2.07
C VAL A 141 18.21 0.89 -3.24
N ARG A 142 19.45 0.63 -3.68
CA ARG A 142 19.73 -0.37 -4.73
C ARG A 142 19.20 -1.75 -4.37
N ARG A 143 19.37 -2.17 -3.12
CA ARG A 143 18.84 -3.45 -2.59
C ARG A 143 17.32 -3.50 -2.65
N LEU A 144 16.65 -2.42 -2.26
CA LEU A 144 15.18 -2.32 -2.33
C LEU A 144 14.67 -2.34 -3.77
N MET A 145 15.40 -1.74 -4.70
CA MET A 145 15.10 -1.75 -6.14
C MET A 145 15.43 -3.09 -6.82
N GLY A 146 16.09 -4.01 -6.12
CA GLY A 146 16.50 -5.32 -6.65
C GLY A 146 17.92 -5.39 -7.21
N TYR A 147 18.67 -4.30 -7.32
CA TYR A 147 20.07 -4.27 -7.84
C TYR A 147 21.09 -4.84 -6.83
N TRP A 148 20.82 -6.02 -6.32
CA TRP A 148 21.65 -6.75 -5.38
C TRP A 148 21.53 -8.26 -5.67
N PRO A 149 22.64 -9.02 -5.58
CA PRO A 149 22.65 -10.47 -5.79
C PRO A 149 21.59 -11.24 -4.99
#